data_AF-A0AAN7E3H2-F1
#
_entry.id   AF-A0AAN7E3H2-F1
#
_cell.length_a   1.000
_cell.length_b   1.000
_cell.length_c   1.000
_cell.angle_alpha   90.00
_cell.angle_beta   90.00
_cell.angle_gamma   90.00
#
_symmetry.space_group_name_H-M   'P 1'
#
loop_
_entity.id
_entity.type
_entity.pdbx_description
1 polymer ?
#
loop_
_entity_poly.entity_id
_entity_poly.type
_entity_poly.pdbx_seq_one_letter_code
_entity_poly.pdbx_strand_id
1 'polypeptide(L)'
;MSLSAIRAPFFSLLLKTTELNGTTRWSLQPATTPSRRCVIVGTSVRSKNRRPLQKGRNPSIEAIQTVQALKRANIKKDQRLLDQVWESKLSRLLKLDLIAVLRELLRQNECELALKVFEDVRKEYWYKPRVSLYAEMITVLASNGLFEDVELLHSYLKAEHGLNPEIEGFNALFKTLISFNRTELAMECYHLMKEVGCEPDKSSFRIIITGLELNGETKFSAMVRQDAQMYYGECLEFLEEEEIVVSNN
;
A
#
# COMPACT_ATOMS: atom_id res chain seq x y z
N MET A 1 31.95 -44.95 32.16
CA MET A 1 31.75 -46.42 32.10
C MET A 1 30.75 -46.74 33.20
N SER A 2 29.61 -47.39 33.05
CA SER A 2 29.07 -48.33 32.07
C SER A 2 27.53 -48.30 32.18
N LEU A 3 26.87 -48.84 31.15
CA LEU A 3 25.43 -48.87 30.88
C LEU A 3 24.55 -49.49 31.98
N SER A 4 23.29 -49.08 32.03
CA SER A 4 22.18 -50.04 32.13
C SER A 4 20.98 -49.57 31.28
N ALA A 5 20.41 -50.54 30.58
CA ALA A 5 19.47 -50.38 29.49
C ALA A 5 18.04 -50.70 29.94
N ILE A 6 17.09 -49.97 29.35
CA ILE A 6 15.78 -50.40 28.82
C ILE A 6 14.82 -51.12 29.80
N ARG A 7 13.67 -50.47 30.06
CA ARG A 7 12.35 -51.10 29.88
C ARG A 7 11.24 -50.05 29.73
N ALA A 8 10.77 -49.85 28.51
CA ALA A 8 9.48 -49.21 28.25
C ALA A 8 8.35 -50.24 28.50
N PRO A 9 7.25 -49.88 29.18
CA PRO A 9 6.00 -50.60 29.05
C PRO A 9 5.16 -49.94 27.96
N PHE A 10 5.14 -50.60 26.81
CA PHE A 10 4.01 -50.54 25.88
C PHE A 10 2.74 -50.89 26.67
N PHE A 11 1.78 -49.96 26.75
CA PHE A 11 0.38 -50.34 26.90
C PHE A 11 -0.44 -49.59 25.84
N SER A 12 -0.82 -50.41 24.86
CA SER A 12 -1.78 -50.21 23.78
C SER A 12 -2.72 -49.01 23.93
N LEU A 13 -2.58 -48.06 23.00
CA LEU A 13 -3.72 -47.34 22.46
C LEU A 13 -4.72 -48.36 21.92
N LEU A 14 -5.88 -48.50 22.57
CA LEU A 14 -7.05 -49.12 21.95
C LEU A 14 -7.99 -47.99 21.50
N LEU A 15 -7.66 -47.37 20.36
CA LEU A 15 -8.58 -46.48 19.67
C LEU A 15 -9.65 -47.35 19.00
N LYS A 16 -10.85 -47.40 19.58
CA LYS A 16 -12.04 -47.83 18.83
C LYS A 16 -12.69 -46.59 18.23
N THR A 17 -12.66 -46.51 16.90
CA THR A 17 -13.46 -45.56 16.13
C THR A 17 -14.85 -46.15 15.96
N THR A 18 -15.87 -45.41 16.39
CA THR A 18 -17.24 -45.64 15.94
C THR A 18 -17.76 -44.31 15.41
N GLU A 19 -17.97 -44.25 14.10
CA GLU A 19 -18.54 -43.09 13.43
C GLU A 19 -20.06 -43.18 13.49
N LEU A 20 -20.69 -42.23 14.18
CA LEU A 20 -22.08 -41.85 13.97
C LEU A 20 -22.20 -40.32 14.10
N ASN A 21 -22.49 -39.65 12.98
CA ASN A 21 -22.92 -38.26 12.85
C ASN A 21 -22.03 -37.16 13.49
N GLY A 22 -20.84 -36.94 12.92
CA GLY A 22 -20.32 -35.59 12.66
C GLY A 22 -20.07 -34.62 13.82
N THR A 23 -20.02 -35.07 15.08
CA THR A 23 -19.66 -34.21 16.23
C THR A 23 -18.76 -34.98 17.19
N THR A 24 -17.48 -34.62 17.28
CA THR A 24 -16.54 -35.25 18.21
C THR A 24 -16.77 -34.73 19.63
N ARG A 25 -17.40 -35.55 20.48
CA ARG A 25 -17.66 -35.24 21.90
C ARG A 25 -16.74 -36.07 22.79
N TRP A 26 -15.79 -35.42 23.46
CA TRP A 26 -14.95 -36.07 24.48
C TRP A 26 -15.66 -36.00 25.83
N SER A 27 -15.99 -37.16 26.42
CA SER A 27 -16.48 -37.23 27.80
C SER A 27 -15.34 -37.70 28.71
N LEU A 28 -14.85 -36.80 29.57
CA LEU A 28 -14.00 -37.14 30.71
C LEU A 28 -14.88 -37.14 31.97
N GLN A 29 -14.87 -38.23 32.74
CA GLN A 29 -15.41 -38.20 34.10
C GLN A 29 -14.46 -37.40 35.01
N PRO A 30 -14.98 -36.57 35.94
CA PRO A 30 -14.15 -35.62 36.66
C PRO A 30 -13.45 -36.26 37.85
N ALA A 31 -12.13 -36.09 37.92
CA ALA A 31 -11.37 -36.13 39.17
C ALA A 31 -11.40 -34.72 39.80
N THR A 32 -11.91 -34.63 41.03
CA THR A 32 -12.04 -33.40 41.82
C THR A 32 -10.68 -32.83 42.23
N THR A 33 -10.32 -31.62 41.78
CA THR A 33 -9.34 -30.70 42.41
C THR A 33 -9.41 -29.29 41.77
N PRO A 34 -8.93 -28.21 42.44
CA PRO A 34 -9.62 -26.91 42.44
C PRO A 34 -9.35 -26.01 41.23
N SER A 35 -10.35 -25.16 40.99
CA SER A 35 -10.51 -24.20 39.90
C SER A 35 -9.27 -23.33 39.63
N ARG A 36 -8.56 -23.62 38.54
CA ARG A 36 -7.74 -22.64 37.83
C ARG A 36 -8.66 -21.92 36.83
N ARG A 37 -8.85 -20.61 36.99
CA ARG A 37 -9.55 -19.79 35.98
C ARG A 37 -8.79 -19.91 34.66
N CYS A 38 -9.36 -20.68 33.73
CA CYS A 38 -8.91 -20.75 32.37
C CYS A 38 -9.28 -19.42 31.69
N VAL A 39 -8.28 -18.57 31.41
CA VAL A 39 -8.49 -17.42 30.53
C VAL A 39 -8.50 -17.97 29.12
N ILE A 40 -9.70 -18.07 28.54
CA ILE A 40 -9.84 -18.38 27.11
C ILE A 40 -9.46 -17.10 26.37
N VAL A 41 -8.24 -17.05 25.85
CA VAL A 41 -7.82 -16.00 24.91
C VAL A 41 -8.46 -16.32 23.56
N GLY A 42 -9.62 -15.72 23.31
CA GLY A 42 -10.23 -15.73 21.98
C GLY A 42 -9.36 -14.92 21.02
N THR A 43 -8.73 -15.58 20.06
CA THR A 43 -8.13 -14.88 18.92
C THR A 43 -9.28 -14.42 18.02
N SER A 44 -9.63 -13.13 18.10
CA SER A 44 -10.47 -12.53 17.06
C SER A 44 -9.76 -12.71 15.73
N VAL A 45 -10.40 -13.37 14.77
CA VAL A 45 -9.91 -13.49 13.40
C VAL A 45 -9.67 -12.08 12.88
N ARG A 46 -8.40 -11.67 12.81
CA ARG A 46 -8.01 -10.38 12.21
C ARG A 46 -8.50 -10.40 10.75
N SER A 47 -9.20 -9.34 10.35
CA SER A 47 -9.91 -9.23 9.05
C SER A 47 -9.14 -9.86 7.89
N LYS A 48 -9.86 -10.63 7.07
CA LYS A 48 -9.34 -11.43 5.94
C LYS A 48 -8.76 -10.63 4.75
N ASN A 49 -8.53 -9.32 4.89
CA ASN A 49 -8.06 -8.45 3.80
C ASN A 49 -6.55 -8.19 3.77
N ARG A 50 -5.72 -9.03 4.40
CA ARG A 50 -4.26 -8.85 4.27
C ARG A 50 -3.80 -9.36 2.91
N ARG A 51 -3.46 -8.44 2.00
CA ARG A 51 -2.71 -8.75 0.77
C ARG A 51 -1.45 -9.56 1.13
N PRO A 52 -0.99 -10.48 0.24
CA PRO A 52 0.19 -11.32 0.51
C PRO A 52 1.37 -10.46 0.97
N LEU A 53 2.10 -10.93 1.99
CA LEU A 53 3.38 -10.31 2.38
C LEU A 53 4.35 -10.53 1.20
N GLN A 54 4.54 -9.50 0.38
CA GLN A 54 5.53 -9.59 -0.69
C GLN A 54 6.91 -9.84 -0.07
N LYS A 55 7.64 -10.79 -0.67
CA LYS A 55 8.99 -11.16 -0.26
C LYS A 55 9.96 -10.07 -0.77
N GLY A 56 10.22 -9.06 0.04
CA GLY A 56 11.15 -7.98 -0.28
C GLY A 56 11.05 -6.78 0.67
N ARG A 57 12.15 -6.48 1.38
CA ARG A 57 12.29 -5.48 2.47
C ARG A 57 11.26 -5.63 3.58
N ASN A 58 11.57 -6.50 4.53
CA ASN A 58 10.84 -6.59 5.78
C ASN A 58 10.97 -5.25 6.53
N PRO A 59 9.87 -4.56 6.87
CA PRO A 59 9.95 -3.39 7.73
C PRO A 59 10.64 -3.76 9.05
N SER A 60 11.40 -2.82 9.62
CA SER A 60 12.04 -3.05 10.90
C SER A 60 11.00 -3.38 11.97
N ILE A 61 11.44 -4.04 13.05
CA ILE A 61 10.55 -4.35 14.18
C ILE A 61 9.95 -3.04 14.73
N GLU A 62 10.72 -1.96 14.75
CA GLU A 62 10.28 -0.64 15.20
C GLU A 62 9.20 -0.05 14.29
N ALA A 63 9.39 -0.12 12.96
CA ALA A 63 8.39 0.28 11.99
C ALA A 63 7.09 -0.51 12.15
N ILE A 64 7.18 -1.84 12.28
CA ILE A 64 6.02 -2.73 12.50
C ILE A 64 5.29 -2.36 13.79
N GLN A 65 6.02 -2.17 14.89
CA GLN A 65 5.43 -1.81 16.18
C GLN A 65 4.77 -0.43 16.14
N THR A 66 5.36 0.51 15.40
CA THR A 66 4.84 1.87 15.24
C THR A 66 3.53 1.86 14.45
N VAL A 67 3.48 1.19 13.29
CA VAL A 67 2.23 1.00 12.51
C VAL A 67 1.13 0.41 13.39
N GLN A 68 1.45 -0.64 14.15
CA GLN A 68 0.46 -1.27 15.03
C GLN A 68 -0.01 -0.35 16.15
N ALA A 69 0.87 0.46 16.73
CA ALA A 69 0.52 1.40 17.79
C ALA A 69 -0.39 2.51 17.27
N LEU A 70 -0.03 3.13 16.13
CA LEU A 70 -0.83 4.17 15.47
C LEU A 70 -2.23 3.66 15.15
N LYS A 71 -2.33 2.48 14.54
CA LYS A 71 -3.63 1.87 14.22
C LYS A 71 -4.50 1.59 15.45
N ARG A 72 -3.91 1.10 16.55
CA ARG A 72 -4.66 0.85 17.80
C ARG A 72 -5.21 2.15 18.39
N ALA A 73 -4.43 3.24 18.34
CA ALA A 73 -4.89 4.54 18.78
C ALA A 73 -6.00 5.08 17.88
N ASN A 74 -5.85 4.96 16.55
CA ASN A 74 -6.83 5.42 15.57
C ASN A 74 -8.17 4.67 15.67
N ILE A 75 -8.14 3.34 15.83
CA ILE A 75 -9.35 2.52 16.00
C ILE A 75 -10.15 2.94 17.25
N LYS A 76 -9.45 3.31 18.33
CA LYS A 76 -10.09 3.80 19.56
C LYS A 76 -10.58 5.25 19.45
N LYS A 77 -10.22 5.96 18.36
CA LYS A 77 -10.41 7.40 18.17
C LYS A 77 -9.85 8.21 19.35
N ASP A 78 -8.78 7.72 19.97
CA ASP A 78 -8.14 8.37 21.11
C ASP A 78 -6.99 9.25 20.62
N GLN A 79 -7.28 10.54 20.45
CA GLN A 79 -6.33 11.50 19.91
C GLN A 79 -5.10 11.64 20.82
N ARG A 80 -5.27 11.61 22.15
CA ARG A 80 -4.14 11.75 23.08
C ARG A 80 -3.17 10.58 22.97
N LEU A 81 -3.71 9.36 22.84
CA LEU A 81 -2.87 8.20 22.61
C LEU A 81 -2.19 8.25 21.24
N LEU A 82 -2.87 8.78 20.22
CA LEU A 82 -2.27 8.95 18.90
C LEU A 82 -1.07 9.91 18.97
N ASP A 83 -1.25 11.07 19.59
CA ASP A 83 -0.21 12.08 19.78
C ASP A 83 0.96 11.51 20.60
N GLN A 84 0.67 10.75 21.66
CA GLN A 84 1.73 10.07 22.43
C GLN A 84 2.53 9.07 21.60
N VAL A 85 1.88 8.26 20.76
CA VAL A 85 2.57 7.32 19.87
C VAL A 85 3.40 8.08 18.84
N TRP A 86 2.87 9.20 18.35
CA TRP A 86 3.52 10.08 17.40
C TRP A 86 4.85 10.61 17.95
N GLU A 87 4.79 11.24 19.12
CA GLU A 87 5.94 11.88 19.78
C GLU A 87 6.95 10.87 20.33
N SER A 88 6.51 9.67 20.73
CA SER A 88 7.40 8.68 21.36
C SER A 88 8.01 7.70 20.38
N LYS A 89 7.30 7.35 19.29
CA LYS A 89 7.74 6.30 18.35
C LYS A 89 8.04 6.86 16.98
N LEU A 90 7.12 7.59 16.37
CA LEU A 90 7.23 8.02 14.98
C LEU A 90 8.38 9.03 14.79
N SER A 91 8.42 10.07 15.64
CA SER A 91 9.43 11.16 15.58
C SER A 91 10.88 10.70 15.73
N ARG A 92 11.08 9.49 16.29
CA ARG A 92 12.40 8.90 16.53
C ARG A 92 12.82 7.90 15.45
N LEU A 93 11.95 7.62 14.49
CA LEU A 93 12.26 6.66 13.42
C LEU A 93 13.34 7.20 12.49
N LEU A 94 14.21 6.29 12.05
CA LEU A 94 15.15 6.58 10.99
C LEU A 94 14.42 6.75 9.65
N LYS A 95 15.04 7.47 8.72
CA LYS A 95 14.54 7.70 7.36
C LYS A 95 13.92 6.46 6.70
N LEU A 96 14.64 5.33 6.72
CA LEU A 96 14.19 4.10 6.07
C LEU A 96 12.92 3.54 6.73
N ASP A 97 12.84 3.63 8.05
CA ASP A 97 11.71 3.11 8.82
C ASP A 97 10.50 4.02 8.70
N LEU A 98 10.67 5.34 8.69
CA LEU A 98 9.55 6.27 8.49
C LEU A 98 8.90 6.07 7.11
N ILE A 99 9.71 5.92 6.06
CA ILE A 99 9.22 5.60 4.71
C ILE A 99 8.57 4.20 4.67
N ALA A 100 9.11 3.23 5.40
CA ALA A 100 8.51 1.89 5.48
C ALA A 100 7.15 1.91 6.21
N VAL A 101 7.02 2.70 7.28
CA VAL A 101 5.75 2.95 7.99
C VAL A 101 4.73 3.56 7.03
N LEU A 102 5.10 4.62 6.31
CA LEU A 102 4.21 5.26 5.34
C LEU A 102 3.70 4.27 4.29
N ARG A 103 4.61 3.53 3.65
CA ARG A 103 4.25 2.53 2.64
C ARG A 103 3.40 1.39 3.19
N GLU A 104 3.65 0.96 4.42
CA GLU A 104 2.83 -0.07 5.05
C GLU A 104 1.42 0.43 5.41
N LEU A 105 1.27 1.71 5.80
CA LEU A 105 -0.04 2.33 6.01
C LEU A 105 -0.81 2.44 4.69
N LEU A 106 -0.14 2.91 3.62
CA LEU A 106 -0.70 2.95 2.27
C LEU A 106 -1.17 1.58 1.78
N ARG A 107 -0.33 0.55 1.96
CA ARG A 107 -0.66 -0.84 1.59
C ARG A 107 -1.89 -1.38 2.34
N GLN A 108 -2.13 -0.88 3.55
CA GLN A 108 -3.28 -1.24 4.38
C GLN A 108 -4.49 -0.31 4.17
N ASN A 109 -4.45 0.64 3.23
CA ASN A 109 -5.47 1.66 2.98
C ASN A 109 -5.79 2.53 4.22
N GLU A 110 -4.84 2.70 5.14
CA GLU A 110 -4.99 3.60 6.30
C GLU A 110 -4.70 5.05 5.86
N CYS A 111 -5.57 5.60 5.00
CA CYS A 111 -5.35 6.83 4.25
C CYS A 111 -5.09 8.04 5.15
N GLU A 112 -5.92 8.25 6.17
CA GLU A 112 -5.78 9.38 7.12
C GLU A 112 -4.43 9.35 7.86
N LEU A 113 -3.99 8.16 8.31
CA LEU A 113 -2.70 8.00 8.97
C LEU A 113 -1.56 8.20 7.99
N ALA A 114 -1.68 7.66 6.77
CA ALA A 114 -0.66 7.81 5.73
C ALA A 114 -0.46 9.30 5.37
N LEU A 115 -1.54 10.08 5.23
CA LEU A 115 -1.46 11.52 4.97
C LEU A 115 -0.72 12.26 6.07
N LYS A 116 -1.07 12.02 7.35
CA LYS A 116 -0.38 12.64 8.48
C LYS A 116 1.11 12.26 8.54
N VAL A 117 1.45 10.99 8.30
CA VAL A 117 2.84 10.55 8.27
C VAL A 117 3.58 11.17 7.09
N PHE A 118 2.92 11.31 5.93
CA PHE A 118 3.51 11.96 4.75
C PHE A 118 3.80 13.44 4.99
N GLU A 119 2.92 14.17 5.68
CA GLU A 119 3.18 15.56 6.07
C GLU A 119 4.44 15.70 6.91
N ASP A 120 4.68 14.77 7.83
CA ASP A 120 5.90 14.79 8.64
C ASP A 120 7.13 14.38 7.85
N VAL A 121 7.01 13.38 6.97
CA VAL A 121 8.07 13.02 6.02
C VAL A 121 8.51 14.24 5.21
N ARG A 122 7.60 15.14 4.83
CA ARG A 122 7.93 16.38 4.09
C ARG A 122 8.67 17.43 4.92
N LYS A 123 8.50 17.43 6.25
CA LYS A 123 9.17 18.35 7.18
C LYS A 123 10.58 17.90 7.56
N GLU A 124 10.91 16.63 7.30
CA GLU A 124 12.20 16.04 7.64
C GLU A 124 13.36 16.64 6.82
N TYR A 125 14.50 16.90 7.46
CA TYR A 125 15.67 17.51 6.82
C TYR A 125 16.24 16.70 5.65
N TRP A 126 16.05 15.38 5.66
CA TRP A 126 16.54 14.45 4.65
C TRP A 126 15.54 14.22 3.51
N TYR A 127 14.39 14.87 3.57
CA TYR A 127 13.34 14.78 2.57
C TYR A 127 13.86 15.28 1.23
N LYS A 128 13.57 14.49 0.19
CA LYS A 128 13.81 14.86 -1.20
C LYS A 128 12.55 14.48 -1.97
N PRO A 129 11.87 15.44 -2.61
CA PRO A 129 10.62 15.15 -3.31
C PRO A 129 10.82 14.14 -4.44
N ARG A 130 9.89 13.19 -4.53
CA ARG A 130 9.91 12.12 -5.54
C ARG A 130 8.53 11.93 -6.13
N VAL A 131 8.45 11.95 -7.45
CA VAL A 131 7.18 11.77 -8.17
C VAL A 131 6.59 10.40 -7.85
N SER A 132 7.40 9.33 -7.78
CA SER A 132 6.92 7.99 -7.39
C SER A 132 6.21 7.95 -6.04
N LEU A 133 6.70 8.66 -5.03
CA LEU A 133 6.08 8.65 -3.70
C LEU A 133 4.72 9.35 -3.72
N TYR A 134 4.62 10.47 -4.46
CA TYR A 134 3.34 11.14 -4.70
C TYR A 134 2.37 10.25 -5.50
N ALA A 135 2.87 9.55 -6.51
CA ALA A 135 2.08 8.60 -7.29
C ALA A 135 1.53 7.46 -6.41
N GLU A 136 2.35 6.87 -5.54
CA GLU A 136 1.91 5.86 -4.56
C GLU A 136 0.77 6.39 -3.66
N MET A 137 0.93 7.60 -3.11
CA MET A 137 -0.09 8.24 -2.27
C MET A 137 -1.39 8.50 -3.05
N ILE A 138 -1.29 9.17 -4.20
CA ILE A 138 -2.45 9.54 -5.03
C ILE A 138 -3.20 8.30 -5.52
N THR A 139 -2.49 7.23 -5.89
CA THR A 139 -3.11 5.96 -6.30
C THR A 139 -3.98 5.39 -5.20
N VAL A 140 -3.48 5.33 -3.96
CA VAL A 140 -4.24 4.78 -2.84
C VAL A 140 -5.42 5.69 -2.50
N LEU A 141 -5.25 7.00 -2.45
CA LEU A 141 -6.34 7.93 -2.12
C LEU A 141 -7.45 7.92 -3.17
N ALA A 142 -7.09 7.98 -4.46
CA ALA A 142 -8.05 7.92 -5.56
C ALA A 142 -8.84 6.60 -5.55
N SER A 143 -8.17 5.48 -5.27
CA SER A 143 -8.80 4.15 -5.13
C SER A 143 -9.78 4.05 -3.96
N ASN A 144 -9.64 4.93 -2.95
CA ASN A 144 -10.58 5.03 -1.83
C ASN A 144 -11.60 6.17 -2.02
N GLY A 145 -11.61 6.84 -3.18
CA GLY A 145 -12.53 7.93 -3.49
C GLY A 145 -12.25 9.25 -2.76
N LEU A 146 -11.07 9.39 -2.15
CA LEU A 146 -10.67 10.58 -1.40
C LEU A 146 -10.09 11.64 -2.34
N PHE A 147 -10.95 12.22 -3.17
CA PHE A 147 -10.51 13.09 -4.27
C PHE A 147 -10.06 14.48 -3.81
N GLU A 148 -10.60 14.99 -2.70
CA GLU A 148 -10.15 16.23 -2.10
C GLU A 148 -8.68 16.12 -1.64
N ASP A 149 -8.31 14.97 -1.06
CA ASP A 149 -6.92 14.69 -0.66
C ASP A 149 -6.01 14.48 -1.88
N VAL A 150 -6.55 13.93 -2.99
CA VAL A 150 -5.81 13.82 -4.26
C VAL A 150 -5.47 15.21 -4.82
N GLU A 151 -6.43 16.13 -4.84
CA GLU A 151 -6.22 17.51 -5.27
C GLU A 151 -5.21 18.24 -4.36
N LEU A 152 -5.31 18.01 -3.04
CA LEU A 152 -4.35 18.54 -2.08
C LEU A 152 -2.93 18.03 -2.36
N LEU A 153 -2.74 16.71 -2.51
CA LEU A 153 -1.43 16.14 -2.82
C LEU A 153 -0.88 16.59 -4.17
N HIS A 154 -1.75 16.78 -5.17
CA HIS A 154 -1.37 17.34 -6.44
C HIS A 154 -0.86 18.78 -6.30
N SER A 155 -1.54 19.62 -5.51
CA SER A 155 -1.08 20.98 -5.21
C SER A 155 0.27 20.99 -4.50
N TYR A 156 0.49 20.05 -3.58
CA TYR A 156 1.76 19.86 -2.91
C TYR A 156 2.88 19.46 -3.87
N LEU A 157 2.62 18.51 -4.77
CA LEU A 157 3.57 18.07 -5.79
C LEU A 157 4.03 19.24 -6.67
N LYS A 158 3.12 20.10 -7.13
CA LYS A 158 3.45 21.29 -7.92
C LYS A 158 4.29 22.33 -7.16
N ALA A 159 4.13 22.38 -5.83
CA ALA A 159 4.86 23.30 -4.96
C ALA A 159 6.24 22.76 -4.54
N GLU A 160 6.60 21.53 -4.89
CA GLU A 160 7.87 20.95 -4.48
C GLU A 160 9.08 21.61 -5.15
N HIS A 161 10.10 21.93 -4.35
CA HIS A 161 11.37 22.42 -4.84
C HIS A 161 12.36 21.27 -5.05
N GLY A 162 13.02 21.26 -6.22
CA GLY A 162 14.00 20.22 -6.54
C GLY A 162 13.38 18.83 -6.74
N LEU A 163 12.17 18.79 -7.31
CA LEU A 163 11.49 17.55 -7.69
C LEU A 163 12.36 16.72 -8.64
N ASN A 164 12.62 15.46 -8.27
CA ASN A 164 13.45 14.59 -9.09
C ASN A 164 12.68 14.11 -10.34
N PRO A 165 13.19 14.32 -11.57
CA PRO A 165 12.58 13.82 -12.80
C PRO A 165 12.47 12.28 -12.76
N GLU A 166 11.25 11.76 -12.89
CA GLU A 166 10.98 10.33 -12.80
C GLU A 166 9.82 9.95 -13.73
N ILE A 167 10.16 9.47 -14.93
CA ILE A 167 9.20 9.10 -15.99
C ILE A 167 8.18 8.07 -15.46
N GLU A 168 8.65 7.02 -14.77
CA GLU A 168 7.78 6.00 -14.19
C GLU A 168 6.79 6.57 -13.15
N GLY A 169 7.22 7.57 -12.38
CA GLY A 169 6.36 8.26 -11.42
C GLY A 169 5.24 9.04 -12.10
N PHE A 170 5.58 9.78 -13.15
CA PHE A 170 4.58 10.49 -13.97
C PHE A 170 3.64 9.52 -14.70
N ASN A 171 4.17 8.45 -15.28
CA ASN A 171 3.38 7.40 -15.92
C ASN A 171 2.37 6.77 -14.94
N ALA A 172 2.75 6.54 -13.69
CA ALA A 172 1.85 6.08 -12.64
C ALA A 172 0.77 7.12 -12.27
N LEU A 173 1.13 8.40 -12.21
CA LEU A 173 0.16 9.49 -12.02
C LEU A 173 -0.86 9.55 -13.16
N PHE A 174 -0.41 9.50 -14.43
CA PHE A 174 -1.29 9.53 -15.59
C PHE A 174 -2.27 8.36 -15.58
N LYS A 175 -1.77 7.13 -15.42
CA LYS A 175 -2.61 5.92 -15.33
C LYS A 175 -3.69 6.08 -14.26
N THR A 176 -3.29 6.53 -13.07
CA THR A 176 -4.20 6.69 -11.94
C THR A 176 -5.25 7.78 -12.22
N LEU A 177 -4.81 9.01 -12.47
CA LEU A 177 -5.71 10.16 -12.60
C LEU A 177 -6.70 9.98 -13.76
N ILE A 178 -6.24 9.45 -14.90
CA ILE A 178 -7.11 9.16 -16.05
C ILE A 178 -8.14 8.08 -15.69
N SER A 179 -7.74 6.99 -15.01
CA SER A 179 -8.66 5.91 -14.64
C SER A 179 -9.78 6.35 -13.69
N PHE A 180 -9.54 7.42 -12.91
CA PHE A 180 -10.53 8.05 -12.03
C PHE A 180 -11.15 9.32 -12.63
N ASN A 181 -11.04 9.50 -13.95
CA ASN A 181 -11.58 10.64 -14.71
C ASN A 181 -11.17 12.02 -14.15
N ARG A 182 -9.93 12.12 -13.64
CA ARG A 182 -9.27 13.38 -13.24
C ARG A 182 -8.34 13.84 -14.36
N THR A 183 -8.90 14.02 -15.55
CA THR A 183 -8.18 14.35 -16.80
C THR A 183 -7.47 15.70 -16.73
N GLU A 184 -8.08 16.70 -16.07
CA GLU A 184 -7.45 18.01 -15.83
C GLU A 184 -6.16 17.88 -15.00
N LEU A 185 -6.20 17.17 -13.87
CA LEU A 185 -5.01 16.93 -13.03
C LEU A 185 -3.95 16.11 -13.78
N ALA A 186 -4.36 15.17 -14.64
CA ALA A 186 -3.42 14.41 -15.47
C ALA A 186 -2.68 15.33 -16.46
N MET A 187 -3.39 16.30 -17.03
CA MET A 187 -2.78 17.30 -17.93
C MET A 187 -1.88 18.28 -17.18
N GLU A 188 -2.26 18.70 -15.98
CA GLU A 188 -1.36 19.49 -15.12
C GLU A 188 -0.08 18.72 -14.77
N CYS A 189 -0.19 17.42 -14.46
CA CYS A 189 0.98 16.56 -14.29
C CYS A 189 1.84 16.47 -15.57
N TYR A 190 1.21 16.46 -16.75
CA TYR A 190 1.92 16.40 -18.04
C TYR A 190 2.71 17.69 -18.31
N HIS A 191 2.14 18.85 -17.98
CA HIS A 191 2.86 20.11 -18.04
C HIS A 191 3.98 20.17 -17.01
N LEU A 192 3.72 19.75 -15.77
CA LEU A 192 4.73 19.67 -14.72
C LEU A 192 5.91 18.77 -15.13
N MET A 193 5.64 17.63 -15.76
CA MET A 193 6.67 16.72 -16.29
C MET A 193 7.64 17.45 -17.22
N LYS A 194 7.11 18.25 -18.15
CA LYS A 194 7.92 19.09 -19.06
C LYS A 194 8.65 20.21 -18.32
N GLU A 195 8.01 20.88 -17.37
CA GLU A 195 8.59 21.98 -16.58
C GLU A 195 9.79 21.53 -15.75
N VAL A 196 9.75 20.33 -15.18
CA VAL A 196 10.88 19.77 -14.42
C VAL A 196 11.95 19.13 -15.31
N GLY A 197 11.84 19.29 -16.64
CA GLY A 197 12.79 18.75 -17.62
C GLY A 197 12.73 17.23 -17.76
N CYS A 198 11.61 16.61 -17.42
CA CYS A 198 11.37 15.19 -17.65
C CYS A 198 10.72 15.02 -19.01
N GLU A 199 11.43 14.44 -19.98
CA GLU A 199 10.87 14.24 -21.33
C GLU A 199 9.90 13.04 -21.34
N PRO A 200 8.68 13.21 -21.90
CA PRO A 200 7.75 12.10 -22.08
C PRO A 200 8.32 11.07 -23.05
N ASP A 201 8.18 9.79 -22.72
CA ASP A 201 8.54 8.69 -23.62
C ASP A 201 7.32 8.17 -24.39
N LYS A 202 7.54 7.21 -25.28
CA LYS A 202 6.47 6.56 -26.05
C LYS A 202 5.36 5.99 -25.15
N SER A 203 5.72 5.44 -23.99
CA SER A 203 4.78 4.90 -23.01
C SER A 203 3.94 6.01 -22.38
N SER A 204 4.57 7.13 -21.97
CA SER A 204 3.89 8.32 -21.46
C SER A 204 2.85 8.83 -22.45
N PHE A 205 3.24 9.02 -23.72
CA PHE A 205 2.33 9.47 -24.76
C PHE A 205 1.17 8.50 -24.97
N ARG A 206 1.45 7.19 -25.03
CA ARG A 206 0.40 6.18 -25.18
C ARG A 206 -0.61 6.21 -24.03
N ILE A 207 -0.11 6.21 -22.79
CA ILE A 207 -0.96 6.25 -21.59
C ILE A 207 -1.90 7.45 -21.62
N ILE A 208 -1.35 8.65 -21.91
CA ILE A 208 -2.11 9.89 -21.87
C ILE A 208 -3.09 9.97 -23.05
N ILE A 209 -2.64 9.75 -24.28
CA ILE A 209 -3.47 9.89 -25.49
C ILE A 209 -4.64 8.90 -25.46
N THR A 210 -4.34 7.61 -25.30
CA THR A 210 -5.38 6.57 -25.25
C THR A 210 -6.32 6.81 -24.07
N GLY A 211 -5.77 7.17 -22.92
CA GLY A 211 -6.54 7.45 -21.71
C GLY A 211 -7.52 8.62 -21.85
N LEU A 212 -7.07 9.74 -22.41
CA LEU A 212 -7.90 10.91 -22.66
C LEU A 212 -8.99 10.63 -23.69
N GLU A 213 -8.69 9.88 -24.74
CA GLU A 213 -9.67 9.49 -25.77
C GLU A 213 -10.77 8.61 -25.21
N LEU A 214 -10.42 7.66 -24.35
CA LEU A 214 -11.41 6.82 -23.65
C LEU A 214 -12.34 7.63 -22.75
N ASN A 215 -11.84 8.73 -22.16
CA ASN A 215 -12.65 9.66 -21.36
C ASN A 215 -13.36 10.75 -22.20
N GLY A 216 -13.19 10.74 -23.53
CA GLY A 216 -13.81 11.71 -24.43
C GLY A 216 -13.12 13.08 -24.52
N GLU A 217 -11.94 13.23 -23.92
CA GLU A 217 -11.16 14.48 -23.87
C GLU A 217 -10.37 14.74 -25.15
N THR A 218 -11.10 14.86 -26.26
CA THR A 218 -10.53 15.00 -27.62
C THR A 218 -9.59 16.19 -27.77
N LYS A 219 -9.85 17.30 -27.08
CA LYS A 219 -9.00 18.51 -27.13
C LYS A 219 -7.64 18.26 -26.50
N PHE A 220 -7.62 17.68 -25.29
CA PHE A 220 -6.37 17.36 -24.61
C PHE A 220 -5.60 16.27 -25.36
N SER A 221 -6.29 15.23 -25.85
CA SER A 221 -5.65 14.21 -26.67
C SER A 221 -4.98 14.81 -27.91
N ALA A 222 -5.69 15.67 -28.67
CA ALA A 222 -5.13 16.29 -29.87
C ALA A 222 -3.88 17.13 -29.58
N MET A 223 -3.87 17.86 -28.46
CA MET A 223 -2.69 18.63 -28.02
C MET A 223 -1.50 17.71 -27.72
N VAL A 224 -1.72 16.65 -26.92
CA VAL A 224 -0.65 15.70 -26.56
C VAL A 224 -0.16 14.93 -27.78
N ARG A 225 -1.06 14.64 -28.74
CA ARG A 225 -0.72 13.99 -30.01
C ARG A 225 0.13 14.90 -30.90
N GLN A 226 -0.17 16.19 -30.96
CA GLN A 226 0.68 17.17 -31.64
C GLN A 226 2.07 17.24 -31.00
N ASP A 227 2.14 17.29 -29.66
CA ASP A 227 3.41 17.23 -28.94
C ASP A 227 4.17 15.95 -29.34
N ALA A 228 3.53 14.77 -29.30
CA ALA A 228 4.14 13.50 -29.69
C ALA A 228 4.70 13.51 -31.13
N GLN A 229 3.98 14.15 -32.07
CA GLN A 229 4.45 14.30 -33.46
C GLN A 229 5.69 15.17 -33.57
N MET A 230 5.85 16.17 -32.69
CA MET A 230 7.07 16.97 -32.64
C MET A 230 8.28 16.15 -32.14
N TYR A 231 8.06 15.18 -31.25
CA TYR A 231 9.13 14.30 -30.75
C TYR A 231 9.50 13.15 -31.70
N TYR A 232 8.50 12.53 -32.35
CA TYR A 232 8.69 11.27 -33.08
C TYR A 232 8.28 11.31 -34.56
N GLY A 233 7.76 12.43 -35.06
CA GLY A 233 7.26 12.59 -36.43
C GLY A 233 5.77 12.25 -36.59
N GLU A 234 5.24 12.36 -37.81
CA GLU A 234 3.81 12.19 -38.08
C GLU A 234 3.29 10.76 -37.83
N CYS A 235 4.15 9.74 -37.96
CA CYS A 235 3.80 8.34 -37.77
C CYS A 235 3.99 7.92 -36.29
N LEU A 236 2.89 7.70 -35.57
CA LEU A 236 2.89 7.33 -34.14
C LEU A 236 2.60 5.83 -33.94
N GLU A 237 3.38 4.96 -34.58
CA GLU A 237 3.20 3.49 -34.57
C GLU A 237 3.05 2.89 -33.16
N PHE A 238 3.70 3.50 -32.15
CA PHE A 238 3.65 3.06 -30.76
C PHE A 238 2.26 3.18 -30.11
N LEU A 239 1.32 3.92 -30.73
CA LEU A 239 -0.08 4.00 -30.28
C LEU A 239 -0.90 2.76 -30.70
N GLU A 240 -0.45 2.01 -31.70
CA GLU A 240 -1.14 0.83 -32.24
C GLU A 240 -0.72 -0.48 -31.56
N GLU A 241 0.33 -0.44 -30.74
CA GLU A 241 0.80 -1.59 -29.98
C GLU A 241 -0.23 -1.98 -28.90
N GLU A 242 -1.13 -2.92 -29.19
CA GLU A 242 -2.04 -3.49 -28.19
C GLU A 242 -1.23 -4.12 -27.04
N GLU A 243 -1.40 -3.61 -25.81
CA GLU A 243 -1.00 -4.39 -24.63
C GLU A 243 -1.86 -5.65 -24.60
N ILE A 244 -1.23 -6.82 -24.72
CA ILE A 244 -1.86 -8.11 -24.39
C ILE A 244 -2.27 -8.03 -22.92
N VAL A 245 -3.52 -7.65 -22.67
CA VAL A 245 -4.10 -7.62 -21.34
C VAL A 245 -4.20 -9.07 -20.88
N VAL A 246 -3.24 -9.52 -20.08
CA VAL A 246 -3.37 -10.76 -19.31
C VAL A 246 -4.41 -10.48 -18.23
N SER A 247 -5.68 -10.65 -18.60
CA SER A 247 -6.82 -10.70 -17.70
C SER A 247 -6.61 -11.87 -16.74
N ASN A 248 -6.04 -11.60 -15.57
CA ASN A 248 -6.09 -12.56 -14.46
C ASN A 248 -7.47 -12.47 -13.81
N ASN A 249 -8.29 -13.45 -14.19
CA ASN A 249 -9.58 -13.81 -13.62
C ASN A 249 -9.43 -14.33 -12.17
#